data_AF-A0A7V6WH57-F1
#
_entry.id   AF-A0A7V6WH57-F1
#
_cell.length_a   1.000
_cell.length_b   1.000
_cell.length_c   1.000
_cell.angle_alpha   90.00
_cell.angle_beta   90.00
_cell.angle_gamma   90.00
#
_symmetry.space_group_name_H-M   'P 1'
#
loop_
_entity.id
_entity.type
_entity.pdbx_description
1 polymer ?
#
loop_
_entity_poly.entity_id
_entity_poly.type
_entity_poly.pdbx_seq_one_letter_code
_entity_poly.pdbx_strand_id
1 'polypeptide(L)' 'MSEEFQVQQFFGGFVFPFIFTIPRAGFFVGLFPRPFFFSEGGNQPPMRIQRIQEHEYQFMRRIGITEVSVMTSDYSY' A
#
# COMPACT_ATOMS: atom_id res chain seq x y z
N MET A 1 -23.07 -5.89 7.08
CA MET A 1 -22.26 -6.37 5.94
C MET A 1 -20.81 -6.12 6.31
N SER A 2 -20.14 -7.13 6.84
CA SER A 2 -18.72 -7.11 7.16
C SER A 2 -17.97 -7.57 5.92
N GLU A 3 -17.45 -6.61 5.15
CA GLU A 3 -16.54 -6.91 4.04
C GLU A 3 -15.26 -7.48 4.64
N GLU A 4 -15.13 -8.79 4.51
CA GLU A 4 -13.95 -9.55 4.89
C GLU A 4 -12.80 -9.06 3.99
N PHE A 5 -11.88 -8.29 4.55
CA PHE A 5 -10.65 -7.88 3.86
C PHE A 5 -9.83 -9.16 3.61
N GLN A 6 -10.11 -9.83 2.50
CA GLN A 6 -9.32 -10.97 2.07
C GLN A 6 -7.94 -10.46 1.71
N VAL A 7 -6.99 -10.68 2.61
CA VAL A 7 -5.56 -10.54 2.34
C VAL A 7 -5.24 -11.59 1.28
N GLN A 8 -5.42 -11.21 0.02
CA GLN A 8 -5.34 -12.10 -1.12
C GLN A 8 -3.86 -12.53 -1.26
N GLN A 9 -3.56 -13.70 -0.70
CA GLN A 9 -2.27 -14.38 -0.84
C GLN A 9 -2.09 -14.73 -2.32
N PHE A 10 -1.47 -13.84 -3.09
CA PHE A 10 -1.01 -14.17 -4.43
C PHE A 10 0.23 -15.05 -4.30
N PHE A 11 0.05 -16.32 -4.68
CA PHE A 11 1.05 -17.38 -4.81
C PHE A 11 2.49 -16.86 -4.98
N GLY A 12 3.33 -17.07 -3.95
CA GLY A 12 4.80 -16.98 -4.04
C GLY A 12 5.46 -15.70 -3.52
N GLY A 13 4.72 -14.70 -3.03
CA GLY A 13 5.31 -13.46 -2.49
C GLY A 13 4.54 -12.90 -1.30
N PHE A 14 5.25 -12.30 -0.35
CA PHE A 14 4.61 -11.53 0.71
C PHE A 14 4.31 -10.13 0.16
N VAL A 15 3.05 -9.70 0.21
CA VAL A 15 2.71 -8.30 -0.12
C VAL A 15 2.72 -7.51 1.18
N PHE A 16 3.51 -6.46 1.26
CA PHE A 16 3.56 -5.61 2.45
C PHE A 16 2.67 -4.38 2.26
N PRO A 17 1.56 -4.26 3.00
CA PRO A 17 0.74 -3.06 2.96
C PRO A 17 1.46 -1.90 3.66
N PHE A 18 1.36 -0.73 3.07
CA PHE A 18 1.73 0.53 3.70
C PHE A 18 0.65 1.56 3.43
N ILE A 19 0.46 2.49 4.35
CA ILE A 19 -0.45 3.61 4.17
C ILE A 19 0.35 4.90 4.10
N PHE A 20 -0.20 5.88 3.40
CA PHE A 20 0.37 7.21 3.36
C PHE A 20 -0.72 8.24 3.14
N THR A 21 -0.44 9.46 3.56
CA THR A 21 -1.29 10.61 3.29
C THR A 21 -0.55 11.58 2.38
N ILE A 22 -1.27 12.11 1.40
CA ILE A 22 -0.78 13.24 0.60
C ILE A 22 -1.59 14.46 1.01
N PRO A 23 -0.93 15.52 1.53
CA PRO A 23 -1.59 16.78 1.82
C PRO A 23 -2.40 17.25 0.60
N ARG A 24 -3.67 17.59 0.82
CA ARG A 24 -4.66 18.01 -0.21
C ARG A 24 -5.19 16.92 -1.15
N ALA A 25 -4.55 15.76 -1.29
CA ALA A 25 -5.04 14.68 -2.17
C ALA A 25 -5.78 13.56 -1.42
N GLY A 26 -5.46 13.32 -0.15
CA GLY A 26 -6.20 12.38 0.72
C GLY A 26 -5.35 11.24 1.26
N PHE A 27 -6.00 10.10 1.54
CA PHE A 27 -5.41 8.93 2.16
C PHE A 27 -5.27 7.79 1.17
N PHE A 28 -4.19 7.03 1.26
CA PHE A 28 -3.85 6.00 0.30
C PHE A 28 -3.31 4.76 1.00
N VAL A 29 -3.60 3.61 0.42
CA VAL A 29 -2.97 2.33 0.74
C VAL A 29 -2.17 1.87 -0.47
N GLY A 30 -0.93 1.51 -0.22
CA GLY A 30 -0.02 0.91 -1.18
C GLY A 30 0.24 -0.55 -0.81
N LEU A 31 0.36 -1.39 -1.83
CA LEU A 31 0.73 -2.80 -1.70
C LEU A 31 2.07 -3.01 -2.40
N PHE A 32 3.13 -3.23 -1.60
CA PHE A 32 4.45 -3.51 -2.15
C PHE A 32 4.59 -5.02 -2.41
N PRO A 33 4.86 -5.43 -3.65
CA PRO A 33 5.15 -6.83 -3.95
C PRO A 33 6.55 -7.15 -3.42
N ARG A 34 6.65 -7.93 -2.35
CA ARG A 34 7.95 -8.42 -1.84
C ARG A 34 8.16 -9.84 -2.38
N PRO A 35 9.01 -10.04 -3.41
CA PRO A 35 9.36 -11.39 -3.83
C PRO A 35 10.14 -12.05 -2.69
N PHE A 36 9.65 -13.19 -2.20
CA PHE A 36 10.47 -14.07 -1.38
C PHE A 36 10.97 -15.20 -2.28
N PHE A 37 12.29 -15.29 -2.39
CA PHE A 37 13.06 -16.28 -3.15
C PHE A 37 13.01 -16.13 -4.68
N PHE A 38 14.19 -15.85 -5.25
CA PHE A 38 14.61 -16.16 -6.63
C PHE A 38 13.52 -16.17 -7.71
N SER A 39 13.17 -15.00 -8.23
CA SER A 39 12.75 -14.91 -9.63
C SER A 39 13.65 -13.92 -10.35
N GLU A 40 14.76 -14.43 -10.89
CA GLU A 40 15.59 -13.74 -11.89
C GLU A 40 14.85 -13.57 -13.24
N GLY A 41 13.56 -13.93 -13.32
CA GLY A 41 12.77 -13.93 -14.55
C GLY A 41 11.63 -12.91 -14.55
N GLY A 42 11.97 -11.62 -14.69
CA GLY A 42 11.27 -10.72 -15.63
C GLY A 42 9.79 -10.35 -15.46
N ASN A 43 9.12 -10.55 -14.31
CA ASN A 43 7.76 -10.01 -14.13
C ASN A 43 7.39 -9.80 -12.65
N GLN A 44 7.95 -8.77 -12.01
CA GLN A 44 7.45 -8.37 -10.68
C GLN A 44 6.03 -7.79 -10.83
N PRO A 45 5.06 -8.19 -9.98
CA PRO A 45 3.73 -7.61 -10.05
C PRO A 45 3.82 -6.09 -9.88
N PRO A 46 3.00 -5.29 -10.59
CA PRO A 46 3.02 -3.85 -10.42
C PRO A 46 2.58 -3.47 -8.99
N MET A 47 3.27 -2.50 -8.39
CA MET A 47 2.82 -1.86 -7.16
C MET A 47 1.40 -1.33 -7.38
N ARG A 48 0.49 -1.61 -6.44
CA ARG A 48 -0.89 -1.11 -6.48
C ARG A 48 -1.07 -0.04 -5.41
N ILE A 49 -1.60 1.10 -5.83
CA ILE A 49 -1.97 2.21 -4.94
C ILE A 49 -3.47 2.44 -5.09
N GLN A 50 -4.17 2.51 -3.97
CA GLN A 50 -5.60 2.79 -3.93
C GLN A 50 -5.87 3.94 -2.97
N ARG A 51 -6.76 4.85 -3.37
CA ARG A 51 -7.28 5.90 -2.50
C ARG A 51 -8.30 5.29 -1.54
N ILE A 52 -8.16 5.64 -0.27
CA ILE A 52 -9.05 5.19 0.81
C ILE A 52 -9.62 6.38 1.56
N GLN A 53 -10.64 6.13 2.36
CA GLN A 53 -11.27 7.12 3.23
C GLN A 53 -10.46 7.29 4.53
N GLU A 54 -10.71 8.40 5.23
CA GLU A 54 -10.05 8.70 6.50
C GLU A 54 -10.31 7.62 7.56
N HIS A 55 -11.52 7.09 7.63
CA HIS A 55 -11.85 6.06 8.64
C HIS A 55 -11.09 4.75 8.37
N GLU A 56 -10.90 4.37 7.11
CA GLU A 56 -10.10 3.21 6.70
C GLU A 56 -8.62 3.44 7.02
N TYR A 57 -8.12 4.66 6.78
CA TYR A 57 -6.75 5.05 7.14
C TYR A 57 -6.50 4.94 8.65
N GLN A 58 -7.39 5.49 9.47
CA GLN A 58 -7.28 5.41 10.94
C GLN A 58 -7.39 3.96 11.42
N PHE A 59 -8.23 3.14 10.79
CA PHE A 59 -8.31 1.71 11.09
C PHE A 59 -6.99 0.99 10.76
N MET A 60 -6.42 1.22 9.57
CA MET A 60 -5.14 0.64 9.16
C MET A 60 -3.99 1.05 10.08
N ARG A 61 -3.96 2.29 10.59
CA ARG A 61 -3.01 2.72 11.64
C ARG A 61 -3.18 1.92 12.93
N ARG A 62 -4.42 1.68 13.36
CA ARG A 62 -4.71 0.96 14.62
C ARG A 62 -4.31 -0.51 14.58
N ILE A 63 -4.42 -1.15 13.43
CA ILE A 63 -3.99 -2.55 13.25
C ILE A 63 -2.49 -2.69 12.94
N GLY A 64 -1.73 -1.58 12.96
CA GLY A 64 -0.27 -1.59 12.84
C GLY A 64 0.26 -1.59 11.40
N ILE A 65 -0.53 -1.19 10.41
CA ILE A 65 -0.01 -0.97 9.05
C ILE A 65 0.95 0.22 9.08
N THR A 66 2.11 0.06 8.43
CA THR A 66 3.16 1.08 8.44
C THR A 66 2.72 2.33 7.68
N GLU A 67 2.83 3.49 8.32
CA GLU A 67 2.60 4.80 7.72
C GLU A 67 3.91 5.35 7.14
N VAL A 68 3.90 5.69 5.85
CA VAL A 68 5.04 6.25 5.12
C VAL A 68 4.81 7.73 4.86
N SER A 69 5.80 8.55 5.19
CA SER A 69 5.79 9.98 4.84
C SER A 69 6.16 10.15 3.38
N VAL A 70 5.28 10.80 2.60
CA VAL A 70 5.53 11.13 1.20
C VAL A 70 5.84 12.63 1.11
N MET A 71 7.06 12.96 0.69
CA MET A 71 7.41 14.32 0.33
C MET A 71 6.96 14.58 -1.11
N THR A 72 5.98 15.47 -1.29
CA THR A 72 5.72 16.04 -2.61
C THR A 72 6.78 17.10 -2.84
N SER A 73 7.81 16.77 -3.63
CA SER A 73 8.76 17.78 -4.09
C SER A 73 8.00 18.82 -4.90
N ASP A 74 7.89 20.03 -4.36
CA ASP A 74 7.37 21.21 -5.04
C ASP A 74 8.32 21.56 -6.19
N TYR A 75 8.21 20.86 -7.32
CA TYR A 75 8.88 21.25 -8.55
C TYR A 75 8.18 22.52 -9.08
N SER A 76 8.62 23.68 -8.59
CA SER A 76 8.38 24.96 -9.23
C SER A 76 9.15 25.00 -10.56
N TYR A 77 8.43 24.91 -11.67
CA TYR A 77 8.93 25.29 -13.00
C TYR A 77 8.81 26.81 -13.18
#